data_AF-A0A3P6N6F6-F1
#
_entry.id   AF-A0A3P6N6F6-F1
#
_cell.length_a   1.000
_cell.length_b   1.000
_cell.length_c   1.000
_cell.angle_alpha   90.00
_cell.angle_beta   90.00
_cell.angle_gamma   90.00
#
_symmetry.space_group_name_H-M   'P 1'
#
loop_
_entity.id
_entity.type
_entity.pdbx_description
1 polymer ?
#
loop_
_entity_poly.entity_id
_entity_poly.type
_entity_poly.pdbx_seq_one_letter_code
_entity_poly.pdbx_strand_id
1 'polypeptide(L)'
;MLWPLQMETALFGDIEKLAAGRSLTVSGDLQMDQAVPLASFGWDFAHNGALINESKVQVSEYDPNEIILRNSFRNYTTVLNRKVERWSAKSTEDANTFVFSYQVRIPEQLFTYRTGLFELLKFAWIQYLSIFVVVRFALRNLLKFIFENRILSTIVSSDNKHLD
;
A
#
# COMPACT_ATOMS: atom_id res chain seq x y z
N MET A 1 14.21 -6.48 6.87
CA MET A 1 14.51 -5.09 7.29
C MET A 1 13.37 -4.23 6.78
N LEU A 2 12.34 -4.02 7.60
CA LEU A 2 11.22 -3.14 7.28
C LEU A 2 11.70 -1.72 7.54
N TRP A 3 11.77 -0.90 6.51
CA TRP A 3 12.09 0.52 6.66
C TRP A 3 10.94 1.21 7.41
N PRO A 4 11.22 2.15 8.32
CA PRO A 4 10.17 2.88 9.00
C PRO A 4 9.39 3.71 7.98
N LEU A 5 8.11 3.40 7.80
CA LEU A 5 7.17 4.25 7.07
C LEU A 5 6.91 5.48 7.93
N GLN A 6 7.30 6.65 7.43
CA GLN A 6 7.00 7.94 8.05
C GLN A 6 6.02 8.70 7.14
N MET A 7 4.88 9.10 7.70
CA MET A 7 3.86 9.85 6.98
C MET A 7 3.34 10.96 7.89
N GLU A 8 3.19 12.14 7.31
CA GLU A 8 2.44 13.22 7.93
C GLU A 8 1.02 13.21 7.36
N THR A 9 0.05 13.50 8.23
CA THR A 9 -1.36 13.53 7.84
C THR A 9 -2.09 14.57 8.69
N ALA A 10 -3.13 15.15 8.12
CA ALA A 10 -4.02 16.05 8.83
C ALA A 10 -5.41 15.41 8.93
N LEU A 11 -5.98 15.46 10.14
CA LEU A 11 -7.34 15.05 10.41
C LEU A 11 -8.22 16.27 10.52
N PHE A 12 -9.35 16.24 9.84
CA PHE A 12 -10.28 17.35 9.77
C PHE A 12 -11.61 16.97 10.41
N GLY A 13 -12.24 17.95 11.04
CA GLY A 13 -13.55 17.81 11.63
C GLY A 13 -14.16 19.19 11.82
N ASP A 14 -15.43 19.31 11.46
CA ASP A 14 -16.21 20.49 11.75
C ASP A 14 -17.12 20.21 12.95
N ILE A 15 -17.27 21.20 13.82
CA ILE A 15 -18.06 21.11 15.04
C ILE A 15 -18.87 22.40 15.17
N GLU A 16 -20.07 22.36 14.61
CA GLU A 16 -21.05 23.42 14.82
C GLU A 16 -21.88 23.10 16.08
N LYS A 17 -21.74 23.92 17.13
CA LYS A 17 -22.54 23.82 18.36
C LYS A 17 -23.02 25.20 18.81
N LEU A 18 -24.31 25.27 19.12
CA LEU A 18 -25.00 26.52 19.50
C LEU A 18 -24.71 26.97 20.94
N ALA A 19 -24.15 26.10 21.79
CA ALA A 19 -23.93 26.36 23.21
C ALA A 19 -22.43 26.43 23.54
N ALA A 20 -22.04 27.37 24.40
CA ALA A 20 -20.67 27.48 24.89
C ALA A 20 -20.18 26.15 25.50
N GLY A 21 -19.03 25.67 25.05
CA GLY A 21 -18.48 24.37 25.45
C GLY A 21 -17.55 24.47 26.64
N ARG A 22 -17.63 23.48 27.53
CA ARG A 22 -16.64 23.24 28.58
C ARG A 22 -15.62 22.20 28.14
N SER A 23 -16.07 21.13 27.50
CA SER A 23 -15.17 20.09 27.03
C SER A 23 -15.60 19.49 25.71
N LEU A 24 -14.59 19.14 24.91
CA LEU A 24 -14.75 18.40 23.68
C LEU A 24 -13.90 17.13 23.77
N THR A 25 -14.57 15.98 23.67
CA THR A 25 -13.88 14.70 23.56
C THR A 25 -14.11 14.15 22.16
N VAL A 26 -13.04 13.90 21.42
CA VAL A 26 -13.10 13.23 20.13
C VAL A 26 -12.35 11.91 20.23
N SER A 27 -13.03 10.83 19.85
CA SER A 27 -12.45 9.50 19.79
C SER A 27 -12.76 8.79 18.49
N GLY A 28 -11.90 7.90 18.03
CA GLY A 28 -12.17 7.07 16.86
C GLY A 28 -10.99 6.19 16.49
N ASP A 29 -11.19 5.44 15.41
CA ASP A 29 -10.21 4.52 14.85
C ASP A 29 -9.51 5.19 13.67
N LEU A 30 -8.19 5.37 13.76
CA LEU A 30 -7.40 5.94 12.69
C LEU A 30 -7.23 4.91 11.58
N GLN A 31 -7.74 5.19 10.39
CA GLN A 31 -7.56 4.36 9.21
C GLN A 31 -6.78 5.12 8.15
N MET A 32 -5.82 4.44 7.52
CA MET A 32 -5.09 4.96 6.38
C MET A 32 -5.89 4.70 5.11
N ASP A 33 -6.07 5.73 4.30
CA ASP A 33 -6.64 5.62 2.98
C ASP A 33 -5.52 5.67 1.93
N GLN A 34 -5.48 4.67 1.06
CA GLN A 34 -4.43 4.44 0.08
C GLN A 34 -5.01 4.57 -1.33
N ALA A 35 -4.76 5.68 -2.00
CA ALA A 35 -5.15 5.87 -3.40
C ALA A 35 -4.26 5.06 -4.35
N VAL A 36 -3.01 4.80 -3.94
CA VAL A 36 -2.05 3.96 -4.68
C VAL A 36 -1.42 2.94 -3.74
N PRO A 37 -1.04 1.75 -4.25
CA PRO A 37 -0.35 0.75 -3.43
C PRO A 37 1.04 1.22 -3.02
N LEU A 38 1.45 0.88 -1.81
CA LEU A 38 2.78 1.19 -1.27
C LEU A 38 3.89 0.59 -2.14
N ALA A 39 5.01 1.28 -2.28
CA ALA A 39 6.17 0.71 -2.96
C ALA A 39 6.75 -0.47 -2.14
N SER A 40 7.18 -1.55 -2.79
CA SER A 40 7.84 -2.68 -2.10
C SER A 40 9.18 -2.30 -1.45
N PHE A 41 9.82 -1.24 -1.92
CA PHE A 41 11.11 -0.77 -1.43
C PHE A 41 11.31 0.72 -1.77
N GLY A 42 12.11 1.41 -0.96
CA GLY A 42 12.55 2.78 -1.20
C GLY A 42 11.77 3.83 -0.39
N TRP A 43 12.23 5.06 -0.52
CA TRP A 43 11.56 6.23 0.03
C TRP A 43 10.49 6.69 -0.95
N ASP A 44 9.27 6.92 -0.46
CA ASP A 44 8.27 7.53 -1.30
C ASP A 44 8.49 9.06 -1.37
N PHE A 45 9.23 9.49 -2.40
CA PHE A 45 9.44 10.90 -2.71
C PHE A 45 8.17 11.59 -3.26
N ALA A 46 7.10 10.83 -3.56
CA ALA A 46 5.84 11.40 -4.03
C ALA A 46 5.00 12.02 -2.89
N HIS A 47 5.42 11.87 -1.63
CA HIS A 47 4.94 12.74 -0.56
C HIS A 47 5.43 14.16 -0.87
N ASN A 48 4.55 15.02 -1.40
CA ASN A 48 4.75 16.43 -1.79
C ASN A 48 5.27 17.36 -0.65
N GLY A 49 6.35 16.97 0.03
CA GLY A 49 6.89 17.62 1.22
C GLY A 49 6.03 17.47 2.48
N ALA A 50 6.45 18.18 3.52
CA ALA A 50 5.70 18.30 4.77
C ALA A 50 4.31 18.91 4.52
N LEU A 51 3.31 18.47 5.28
CA LEU A 51 1.97 19.05 5.24
C LEU A 51 1.93 20.48 5.74
N ILE A 52 2.88 20.88 6.58
CA ILE A 52 3.05 22.25 7.06
C ILE A 52 4.53 22.54 6.99
N ASN A 53 4.93 23.59 6.29
CA ASN A 53 6.33 23.97 6.20
C ASN A 53 6.64 25.05 7.23
N GLU A 54 7.19 24.64 8.37
CA GLU A 54 7.54 25.53 9.49
C GLU A 54 8.60 26.59 9.11
N SER A 55 9.36 26.37 8.04
CA SER A 55 10.37 27.34 7.56
C SER A 55 9.78 28.52 6.79
N LYS A 56 8.51 28.42 6.38
CA LYS A 56 7.87 29.48 5.59
C LYS A 56 7.12 30.44 6.50
N VAL A 57 7.39 31.73 6.26
CA VAL A 57 6.88 32.87 7.05
C VAL A 57 5.48 33.31 6.58
N GLN A 58 5.03 32.84 5.42
CA GLN A 58 3.78 33.32 4.82
C GLN A 58 2.56 32.68 5.50
N VAL A 59 1.71 33.52 6.10
CA VAL A 59 0.51 33.10 6.86
C VAL A 59 -0.49 32.32 6.01
N SER A 60 -0.54 32.59 4.70
CA SER A 60 -1.45 31.89 3.77
C SER A 60 -1.16 30.39 3.66
N GLU A 61 0.05 29.92 4.00
CA GLU A 61 0.36 28.48 4.00
C GLU A 61 -0.22 27.73 5.20
N TYR A 62 -0.66 28.46 6.22
CA TYR A 62 -1.31 27.94 7.42
C TYR A 62 -2.84 28.07 7.35
N ASP A 63 -3.40 28.51 6.20
CA ASP A 63 -4.84 28.51 5.99
C ASP A 63 -5.36 27.05 6.06
N PRO A 64 -6.30 26.73 6.98
CA PRO A 64 -6.88 25.40 7.08
C PRO A 64 -7.44 24.88 5.75
N ASN A 65 -8.01 25.75 4.92
CA ASN A 65 -8.61 25.34 3.64
C ASN A 65 -7.53 24.84 2.67
N GLU A 66 -6.41 25.56 2.57
CA GLU A 66 -5.27 25.17 1.73
C GLU A 66 -4.61 23.88 2.25
N ILE A 67 -4.54 23.70 3.57
CA ILE A 67 -4.03 22.46 4.18
C ILE A 67 -4.95 21.28 3.86
N ILE A 68 -6.27 21.46 3.94
CA ILE A 68 -7.27 20.43 3.60
C ILE A 68 -7.11 20.03 2.14
N LEU A 69 -7.07 21.01 1.23
CA LEU A 69 -6.90 20.76 -0.20
C LEU A 69 -5.59 20.03 -0.46
N ARG A 70 -4.46 20.51 0.08
CA ARG A 70 -3.16 19.85 -0.06
C ARG A 70 -3.15 18.43 0.50
N ASN A 71 -3.86 18.16 1.59
CA ASN A 71 -3.97 16.81 2.15
C ASN A 71 -4.82 15.91 1.25
N SER A 72 -5.92 16.41 0.69
CA SER A 72 -6.84 15.64 -0.16
C SER A 72 -6.22 15.17 -1.49
N PHE A 73 -5.27 15.93 -2.04
CA PHE A 73 -4.58 15.56 -3.28
C PHE A 73 -3.42 14.57 -3.07
N ARG A 74 -3.18 14.11 -1.83
CA ARG A 74 -2.13 13.13 -1.54
C ARG A 74 -2.60 11.72 -1.84
N ASN A 75 -1.66 10.90 -2.29
CA ASN A 75 -1.91 9.48 -2.55
C ASN A 75 -2.16 8.66 -1.28
N TYR A 76 -1.73 9.17 -0.12
CA TYR A 76 -1.90 8.54 1.18
C TYR A 76 -2.48 9.57 2.14
N THR A 77 -3.61 9.25 2.73
CA THR A 77 -4.26 10.09 3.74
C THR A 77 -4.68 9.25 4.94
N THR A 78 -5.15 9.91 5.99
CA THR A 78 -5.80 9.20 7.09
C THR A 78 -7.17 9.79 7.35
N VAL A 79 -8.07 8.90 7.75
CA VAL A 79 -9.43 9.23 8.14
C VAL A 79 -9.70 8.65 9.51
N LEU A 80 -10.48 9.38 10.31
CA LEU A 80 -10.93 8.88 11.60
C LEU A 80 -12.26 8.15 11.39
N ASN A 81 -12.22 6.83 11.34
CA ASN A 81 -13.42 6.00 11.25
C ASN A 81 -14.05 5.82 12.64
N ARG A 82 -15.35 5.52 12.68
CA ARG A 82 -16.13 5.35 13.92
C ARG A 82 -15.95 6.52 14.89
N LYS A 83 -15.90 7.74 14.32
CA LYS A 83 -15.71 8.97 15.07
C LYS A 83 -16.85 9.17 16.07
N VAL A 84 -16.48 9.35 17.34
CA VAL A 84 -17.35 9.68 18.45
C VAL A 84 -16.94 11.06 18.96
N GLU A 85 -17.82 12.02 18.78
CA GLU A 85 -17.67 13.36 19.31
C GLU A 85 -18.61 13.56 20.48
N ARG A 86 -18.08 13.97 21.63
CA ARG A 86 -18.84 14.34 22.80
C ARG A 86 -18.58 15.80 23.13
N TRP A 87 -19.63 16.60 23.00
CA TRP A 87 -19.64 18.00 23.43
C TRP A 87 -20.29 18.09 24.82
N SER A 88 -19.61 18.76 25.75
CA SER A 88 -20.20 19.10 27.05
C SER A 88 -20.40 20.61 27.11
N ALA A 89 -21.64 21.04 27.27
CA ALA A 89 -21.98 22.44 27.44
C ALA A 89 -21.43 22.97 28.78
N LYS A 90 -21.10 24.25 28.81
CA LYS A 90 -20.63 24.95 30.01
C LYS A 90 -21.81 25.17 30.96
N SER A 91 -21.69 24.67 32.19
CA SER A 91 -22.60 25.06 33.27
C SER A 91 -22.18 26.39 33.89
N THR A 92 -23.14 27.13 34.44
CA THR A 92 -22.91 28.45 35.06
C THR A 92 -21.92 28.40 36.23
N GLU A 93 -21.74 27.23 36.85
CA GLU A 93 -20.85 26.99 38.00
C GLU A 93 -19.46 26.48 37.60
N ASP A 94 -19.23 26.23 36.31
CA ASP A 94 -17.98 25.63 35.83
C ASP A 94 -16.84 26.64 35.66
N ALA A 95 -15.62 26.21 36.01
CA ALA A 95 -14.39 26.95 35.79
C ALA A 95 -14.21 27.37 34.32
N ASN A 96 -13.55 28.50 34.07
CA ASN A 96 -13.37 29.07 32.73
C ASN A 96 -12.32 28.34 31.86
N THR A 97 -12.07 27.05 32.12
CA THR A 97 -11.08 26.24 31.41
C THR A 97 -11.78 25.33 30.41
N PHE A 98 -11.37 25.42 29.15
CA PHE A 98 -11.80 24.50 28.11
C PHE A 98 -10.90 23.26 28.10
N VAL A 99 -11.49 22.07 28.18
CA VAL A 99 -10.74 20.80 28.16
C VAL A 99 -10.99 20.08 26.84
N PHE A 100 -9.93 19.95 26.04
CA PHE A 100 -9.92 19.13 24.84
C PHE A 100 -9.30 17.77 25.14
N SER A 101 -10.01 16.68 24.80
CA SER A 101 -9.53 15.32 24.99
C SER A 101 -9.61 14.56 23.67
N TYR A 102 -8.47 14.04 23.22
CA TYR A 102 -8.37 13.33 21.95
C TYR A 102 -7.90 11.90 22.17
N GLN A 103 -8.67 10.92 21.69
CA GLN A 103 -8.41 9.50 21.90
C GLN A 103 -8.46 8.72 20.58
N VAL A 104 -7.29 8.42 20.03
CA VAL A 104 -7.18 7.68 18.77
C VAL A 104 -6.78 6.25 19.03
N ARG A 105 -7.51 5.32 18.41
CA ARG A 105 -7.15 3.91 18.36
C ARG A 105 -6.57 3.60 16.98
N ILE A 106 -5.52 2.79 16.94
CA ILE A 106 -4.91 2.32 15.71
C ILE A 106 -5.25 0.83 15.57
N PRO A 107 -6.33 0.46 14.85
CA PRO A 107 -6.66 -0.94 14.61
C PRO A 107 -5.72 -1.56 13.57
N GLU A 108 -5.67 -2.89 13.53
CA GLU A 108 -5.01 -3.64 12.46
C GLU A 108 -5.64 -3.32 11.10
N GLN A 109 -4.81 -3.05 10.10
CA GLN A 109 -5.21 -2.64 8.76
C GLN A 109 -4.47 -3.45 7.70
N LEU A 110 -5.17 -3.71 6.60
CA LEU A 110 -4.61 -4.36 5.43
C LEU A 110 -4.07 -3.28 4.48
N PHE A 111 -2.79 -3.38 4.15
CA PHE A 111 -2.13 -2.47 3.22
C PHE A 111 -1.82 -3.20 1.91
N THR A 112 -2.05 -2.52 0.80
CA THR A 112 -1.67 -3.06 -0.51
C THR A 112 -0.31 -2.49 -0.89
N TYR A 113 0.60 -3.34 -1.35
CA TYR A 113 1.90 -2.92 -1.86
C TYR A 113 2.09 -3.40 -3.30
N ARG A 114 2.86 -2.63 -4.07
CA ARG A 114 3.23 -2.94 -5.44
C ARG A 114 4.48 -3.80 -5.41
N THR A 115 4.37 -5.03 -5.92
CA THR A 115 5.48 -5.98 -6.00
C THR A 115 6.57 -5.49 -6.96
N GLY A 116 7.83 -5.65 -6.56
CA GLY A 116 8.99 -5.31 -7.40
C GLY A 116 9.33 -6.40 -8.43
N LEU A 117 10.23 -6.08 -9.37
CA LEU A 117 10.70 -7.05 -10.39
C LEU A 117 11.34 -8.29 -9.77
N PHE A 118 12.16 -8.12 -8.74
CA PHE A 118 12.83 -9.25 -8.08
C PHE A 118 11.86 -10.14 -7.31
N GLU A 119 10.83 -9.54 -6.72
CA GLU A 119 9.77 -10.28 -6.05
C GLU A 119 8.94 -11.08 -7.06
N LEU A 120 8.60 -10.45 -8.19
CA LEU A 120 7.92 -11.14 -9.29
C LEU A 120 8.78 -12.26 -9.88
N LEU A 121 10.09 -12.03 -10.09
CA LEU A 121 11.02 -13.04 -10.60
C LEU A 121 11.12 -14.24 -9.65
N LYS A 122 11.14 -13.99 -8.33
CA LYS A 122 11.12 -15.04 -7.32
C LYS A 122 9.86 -15.89 -7.41
N PHE A 123 8.69 -15.33 -7.71
CA PHE A 123 7.49 -16.15 -7.90
C PHE A 123 7.45 -16.83 -9.26
N ALA A 124 7.88 -16.14 -10.31
CA ALA A 124 7.93 -16.66 -11.67
C ALA A 124 8.84 -17.88 -11.78
N TRP A 125 10.03 -17.87 -11.16
CA TRP A 125 11.00 -18.96 -11.33
C TRP A 125 10.44 -20.33 -10.91
N ILE A 126 9.67 -20.39 -9.81
CA ILE A 126 9.02 -21.62 -9.33
C ILE A 126 7.94 -22.09 -10.31
N GLN A 127 7.17 -21.16 -10.86
CA GLN A 127 6.12 -21.49 -11.84
C GLN A 127 6.72 -22.01 -13.15
N TYR A 128 7.74 -21.33 -13.68
CA TYR A 128 8.43 -21.76 -14.90
C TYR A 128 9.11 -23.12 -14.72
N LEU A 129 9.76 -23.37 -13.56
CA LEU A 129 10.37 -24.66 -13.28
C LEU A 129 9.34 -25.78 -13.21
N SER A 130 8.18 -25.52 -12.60
CA SER A 130 7.08 -26.49 -12.51
C SER A 130 6.54 -26.87 -13.89
N ILE A 131 6.27 -25.88 -14.75
CA ILE A 131 5.81 -26.11 -16.12
C ILE A 131 6.88 -26.81 -16.95
N PHE A 132 8.14 -26.42 -16.80
CA PHE A 132 9.26 -27.01 -17.53
C PHE A 132 9.38 -28.52 -17.28
N VAL A 133 9.21 -28.98 -16.04
CA VAL A 133 9.25 -30.42 -15.70
C VAL A 133 8.14 -31.17 -16.42
N VAL A 134 6.90 -30.65 -16.39
CA VAL A 134 5.74 -31.28 -17.04
C VAL A 134 5.91 -31.33 -18.55
N VAL A 135 6.29 -30.21 -19.18
CA VAL A 135 6.50 -30.14 -20.63
C VAL A 135 7.64 -31.06 -21.07
N ARG A 136 8.74 -31.11 -20.32
CA ARG A 136 9.86 -32.02 -20.62
C ARG A 136 9.44 -33.49 -20.51
N PHE A 137 8.63 -33.83 -19.51
CA PHE A 137 8.09 -35.19 -19.37
C PHE A 137 7.18 -35.53 -20.55
N ALA A 138 6.26 -34.65 -20.91
CA ALA A 138 5.35 -34.82 -22.04
C ALA A 138 6.11 -34.96 -23.38
N LEU A 139 7.08 -34.08 -23.66
CA LEU A 139 7.92 -34.13 -24.87
C LEU A 139 8.71 -35.43 -24.95
N ARG A 140 9.28 -35.90 -23.84
CA ARG A 140 10.00 -37.19 -23.81
C ARG A 140 9.08 -38.36 -24.14
N ASN A 141 7.87 -38.37 -23.60
CA ASN A 141 6.91 -39.43 -23.89
C ASN A 141 6.41 -39.36 -25.33
N LEU A 142 6.16 -38.14 -25.85
CA LEU A 142 5.78 -37.92 -27.24
C LEU A 142 6.89 -38.38 -28.21
N LEU A 143 8.14 -37.99 -27.96
CA LEU A 143 9.28 -38.39 -28.78
C LEU A 143 9.47 -39.91 -28.76
N LYS A 144 9.40 -40.55 -27.58
CA LYS A 144 9.43 -42.02 -27.49
C LYS A 144 8.31 -42.66 -28.31
N PHE A 145 7.08 -42.17 -28.17
CA PHE A 145 5.94 -42.66 -28.93
C PHE A 145 6.15 -42.52 -30.45
N ILE A 146 6.69 -41.40 -30.92
CA ILE A 146 6.97 -41.15 -32.34
C ILE A 146 8.04 -42.11 -32.86
N PHE A 147 9.12 -42.33 -32.10
CA PHE A 147 10.21 -43.23 -32.49
C PHE A 147 9.81 -44.70 -32.42
N GLU A 148 9.05 -45.13 -31.40
CA GLU A 148 8.56 -46.51 -31.27
C GLU A 148 7.56 -46.87 -32.36
N ASN A 149 6.65 -45.95 -32.72
CA ASN A 149 5.67 -46.17 -33.78
C ASN A 149 6.20 -45.90 -35.20
N ARG A 150 7.50 -45.59 -35.37
CA ARG A 150 8.15 -45.30 -36.66
C ARG A 150 7.37 -44.32 -37.54
N ILE A 151 6.77 -43.29 -36.93
CA ILE A 151 5.99 -42.30 -37.68
C ILE A 151 6.91 -41.41 -38.53
N LEU A 152 8.19 -41.32 -38.16
CA LEU A 152 9.25 -40.67 -38.93
C LEU A 152 10.15 -41.72 -39.59
N SER A 153 10.42 -41.55 -40.88
CA SER A 153 11.39 -42.36 -41.63
C SER A 153 12.80 -42.10 -41.06
N THR A 154 13.26 -42.98 -40.18
CA THR A 154 14.64 -42.94 -39.66
C THR A 154 15.57 -43.60 -40.68
N ILE A 155 16.41 -42.80 -41.34
CA ILE A 155 17.45 -43.30 -42.24
C ILE A 155 18.66 -43.70 -41.38
N VAL A 156 19.05 -44.98 -41.43
CA VAL A 156 20.31 -45.44 -40.83
C VAL A 156 21.43 -45.05 -41.79
N SER A 157 22.22 -44.05 -41.41
CA SER A 157 23.46 -43.75 -42.13
C SER A 157 24.54 -44.69 -41.60
N SER A 158 24.83 -45.80 -42.30
CA SER A 158 26.05 -46.55 -42.03
C SER A 158 27.22 -45.76 -42.61
N ASP A 159 28.14 -45.32 -41.76
CA ASP A 159 29.41 -44.74 -42.21
C ASP A 159 30.30 -45.88 -42.69
N ASN A 160 30.19 -46.21 -43.99
CA ASN A 160 31.12 -47.13 -44.64
C ASN A 160 32.41 -46.38 -44.98
N LYS A 161 33.18 -46.02 -43.95
CA LYS A 161 34.60 -45.70 -44.11
C LYS A 161 35.37 -47.00 -44.01
N HIS A 162 35.67 -47.61 -45.16
CA HIS A 162 36.98 -48.21 -45.46
C HIS A 162 36.95 -49.01 -46.78
N LEU A 163 38.03 -48.80 -47.55
CA LEU A 163 38.57 -49.58 -48.68
C LEU A 163 38.27 -49.02 -50.08
N ASP A 164 39.07 -48.02 -50.47
CA ASP A 164 39.85 -48.00 -51.72
C ASP A 164 41.24 -47.42 -51.42
#